data_AF-A0A8U0QFQ4-F1
#
_entry.id   AF-A0A8U0QFQ4-F1
#
_cell.length_a   1.000
_cell.length_b   1.000
_cell.length_c   1.000
_cell.angle_alpha   90.00
_cell.angle_beta   90.00
_cell.angle_gamma   90.00
#
_symmetry.space_group_name_H-M   'P 1'
#
loop_
_entity.id
_entity.type
_entity.pdbx_description
1 polymer ?
#
loop_
_entity_poly.entity_id
_entity_poly.type
_entity_poly.pdbx_seq_one_letter_code
_entity_poly.pdbx_strand_id
1 'polypeptide(L)'
;KSNEEALKDRRRVTGLLSVTEPSLLQFYVSRQWLNKFKTFAEPGPISNDNFLCSHGGVPPAKAAFMDDLVVMLPQNAWDHLYSRYGGGPAVNHLYVCHTCQTEIEKLEKRRRTELDMFVRLNKAFQEEESPLIIYCISMQWFREWEGFVKGKDNDPPGPIDNSKIAINKNGHLTLRQGADSGQISEETWNFLHSIHGGGPLVTVRPNVSHTNASHPELEASSQSKEKI
;
A
#
# COMPACT_ATOMS: atom_id res chain seq x y z
N LYS A 1 -10.56 -38.74 17.45
CA LYS A 1 -12.02 -38.97 17.65
C LYS A 1 -12.58 -39.82 16.51
N SER A 2 -13.61 -40.65 16.74
CA SER A 2 -14.17 -41.52 15.68
C SER A 2 -15.02 -40.71 14.68
N ASN A 3 -15.03 -41.10 13.40
CA ASN A 3 -15.87 -40.49 12.36
C ASN A 3 -17.37 -40.56 12.73
N GLU A 4 -17.78 -41.60 13.45
CA GLU A 4 -19.16 -41.77 13.91
C GLU A 4 -19.57 -40.72 14.96
N GLU A 5 -18.67 -40.39 15.88
CA GLU A 5 -18.90 -39.33 16.87
C GLU A 5 -19.08 -37.98 16.18
N ALA A 6 -18.25 -37.69 15.17
CA ALA A 6 -18.36 -36.46 14.38
C ALA A 6 -19.69 -36.39 13.61
N LEU A 7 -20.17 -37.50 13.05
CA LEU A 7 -21.47 -37.56 12.37
C LEU A 7 -22.64 -37.34 13.34
N LYS A 8 -22.59 -37.93 14.54
CA LYS A 8 -23.58 -37.71 15.60
C LYS A 8 -23.60 -36.25 16.03
N ASP A 9 -22.44 -35.63 16.18
CA ASP A 9 -22.30 -34.23 16.56
C ASP A 9 -22.88 -33.29 15.51
N ARG A 10 -22.59 -33.55 14.21
CA ARG A 10 -23.16 -32.80 13.09
C ARG A 10 -24.68 -32.90 13.06
N ARG A 11 -25.25 -34.09 13.24
CA ARG A 11 -26.72 -34.27 13.31
C ARG A 11 -27.33 -33.46 14.46
N ARG A 12 -26.69 -33.46 15.63
CA ARG A 12 -27.12 -32.68 16.78
C ARG A 12 -27.12 -31.18 16.48
N VAL A 13 -26.02 -30.66 15.94
CA VAL A 13 -25.90 -29.23 15.59
C VAL A 13 -26.93 -28.84 14.53
N THR A 14 -27.13 -29.65 13.48
CA THR A 14 -28.20 -29.40 12.49
C THR A 14 -29.58 -29.31 13.14
N GLY A 15 -29.87 -30.18 14.11
CA GLY A 15 -31.11 -30.11 14.90
C GLY A 15 -31.22 -28.80 15.69
N LEU A 16 -30.15 -28.37 16.36
CA LEU A 16 -30.12 -27.10 17.11
C LEU A 16 -30.33 -25.88 16.20
N LEU A 17 -29.79 -25.90 14.98
CA LEU A 17 -29.99 -24.84 13.99
C LEU A 17 -31.42 -24.76 13.45
N SER A 18 -32.19 -25.85 13.51
CA SER A 18 -33.57 -25.90 13.04
C SER A 18 -34.60 -25.37 14.05
N VAL A 19 -34.16 -25.08 15.28
CA VAL A 19 -35.02 -24.53 16.33
C VAL A 19 -35.35 -23.08 16.00
N THR A 20 -36.64 -22.76 15.94
CA THR A 20 -37.17 -21.44 15.56
C THR A 20 -37.39 -20.49 16.74
N GLU A 21 -37.06 -20.92 17.96
CA GLU A 21 -37.23 -20.10 19.15
C GLU A 21 -36.26 -18.89 19.11
N PRO A 22 -36.76 -17.65 19.25
CA PRO A 22 -35.91 -16.47 19.22
C PRO A 22 -34.91 -16.48 20.38
N SER A 23 -33.62 -16.48 20.06
CA SER A 23 -32.57 -16.30 21.07
C SER A 23 -32.50 -14.83 21.49
N LEU A 24 -32.29 -14.55 22.79
CA LEU A 24 -32.07 -13.19 23.30
C LEU A 24 -30.76 -12.58 22.76
N LEU A 25 -29.80 -13.44 22.42
CA LEU A 25 -28.53 -13.08 21.81
C LEU A 25 -28.33 -13.86 20.51
N GLN A 26 -27.72 -13.20 19.53
CA GLN A 26 -27.27 -13.81 18.30
C GLN A 26 -25.76 -14.08 18.41
N PHE A 27 -25.30 -15.19 17.84
CA PHE A 27 -23.88 -15.51 17.79
C PHE A 27 -23.44 -15.67 16.34
N TYR A 28 -22.27 -15.16 16.00
CA TYR A 28 -21.70 -15.24 14.66
C TYR A 28 -20.46 -16.13 14.68
N VAL A 29 -20.40 -17.05 13.71
CA VAL A 29 -19.25 -17.93 13.49
C VAL A 29 -18.77 -17.84 12.04
N SER A 30 -17.48 -18.05 11.82
CA SER A 30 -16.93 -18.10 10.48
C SER A 30 -17.54 -19.25 9.67
N ARG A 31 -18.02 -18.97 8.45
CA ARG A 31 -18.41 -20.00 7.46
C ARG A 31 -17.29 -20.97 7.18
N GLN A 32 -16.05 -20.50 7.14
CA GLN A 32 -14.88 -21.34 6.92
C GLN A 32 -14.73 -22.37 8.06
N TRP A 33 -14.87 -21.94 9.31
CA TRP A 33 -14.83 -22.86 10.45
C TRP A 33 -16.01 -23.84 10.42
N LEU A 34 -17.22 -23.36 10.12
CA LEU A 34 -18.40 -24.22 10.01
C LEU A 34 -18.26 -25.27 8.89
N ASN A 35 -17.61 -24.91 7.78
CA ASN A 35 -17.30 -25.85 6.69
C ASN A 35 -16.29 -26.92 7.14
N LYS A 36 -15.26 -26.55 7.92
CA LYS A 36 -14.37 -27.53 8.56
C LYS A 36 -15.15 -28.44 9.50
N PHE A 37 -16.06 -27.92 10.32
CA PHE A 37 -16.91 -28.73 11.20
C PHE A 37 -17.75 -29.75 10.41
N LYS A 38 -18.34 -29.34 9.29
CA LYS A 38 -19.16 -30.20 8.43
C LYS A 38 -18.37 -31.31 7.73
N THR A 39 -17.08 -31.10 7.46
CA THR A 39 -16.29 -32.00 6.62
C THR A 39 -15.23 -32.80 7.39
N PHE A 40 -14.59 -32.21 8.40
CA PHE A 40 -13.46 -32.80 9.11
C PHE A 40 -13.92 -33.49 10.40
N ALA A 41 -13.27 -34.60 10.76
CA ALA A 41 -13.54 -35.28 12.03
C ALA A 41 -13.15 -34.40 13.23
N GLU A 42 -12.13 -33.56 13.07
CA GLU A 42 -11.62 -32.63 14.08
C GLU A 42 -11.39 -31.24 13.45
N PRO A 43 -12.37 -30.32 13.55
CA PRO A 43 -12.26 -28.99 12.94
C PRO A 43 -11.30 -28.03 13.66
N GLY A 44 -10.85 -28.40 14.87
CA GLY A 44 -10.08 -27.53 15.76
C GLY A 44 -10.95 -26.52 16.52
N PRO A 45 -10.34 -25.63 17.32
CA PRO A 45 -11.04 -24.57 18.04
C PRO A 45 -11.76 -23.60 17.11
N ILE A 46 -12.83 -22.97 17.59
CA ILE A 46 -13.54 -21.92 16.85
C ILE A 46 -12.60 -20.73 16.65
N SER A 47 -12.42 -20.30 15.39
CA SER A 47 -11.68 -19.10 15.03
C SER A 47 -12.52 -18.21 14.12
N ASN A 48 -12.54 -16.92 14.44
CA ASN A 48 -13.28 -15.88 13.74
C ASN A 48 -12.36 -14.87 13.03
N ASP A 49 -11.06 -15.17 12.96
CA ASP A 49 -10.01 -14.30 12.39
C ASP A 49 -10.20 -14.04 10.88
N ASN A 50 -11.00 -14.89 10.21
CA ASN A 50 -11.34 -14.67 8.81
C ASN A 50 -12.22 -13.41 8.62
N PHE A 51 -13.06 -13.04 9.59
CA PHE A 51 -13.90 -11.85 9.45
C PHE A 51 -13.66 -10.77 10.53
N LEU A 52 -12.85 -11.06 11.55
CA LEU A 52 -12.42 -10.06 12.54
C LEU A 52 -10.96 -9.66 12.33
N CYS A 53 -10.66 -8.39 12.61
CA CYS A 53 -9.28 -7.94 12.84
C CYS A 53 -8.86 -8.19 14.29
N SER A 54 -7.58 -7.96 14.59
CA SER A 54 -7.03 -8.02 15.94
C SER A 54 -7.68 -7.03 16.94
N HIS A 55 -8.34 -5.98 16.45
CA HIS A 55 -9.10 -5.05 17.28
C HIS A 55 -10.50 -5.58 17.67
N GLY A 56 -10.92 -6.72 17.11
CA GLY A 56 -12.22 -7.34 17.41
C GLY A 56 -13.40 -6.83 16.57
N GLY A 57 -13.16 -5.98 15.58
CA GLY A 57 -14.18 -5.53 14.62
C GLY A 57 -13.98 -6.13 13.23
N VAL A 58 -14.94 -5.91 12.34
CA VAL A 58 -14.86 -6.35 10.94
C VAL A 58 -13.94 -5.40 10.15
N PRO A 59 -12.88 -5.88 9.47
CA PRO A 59 -12.06 -5.04 8.61
C PRO A 59 -12.91 -4.35 7.54
N PRO A 60 -12.71 -3.05 7.24
CA PRO A 60 -13.53 -2.32 6.26
C PRO A 60 -13.65 -3.01 4.89
N ALA A 61 -12.54 -3.56 4.38
CA ALA A 61 -12.50 -4.28 3.10
C ALA A 61 -13.35 -5.58 3.09
N LYS A 62 -13.69 -6.13 4.26
CA LYS A 62 -14.51 -7.34 4.40
C LYS A 62 -15.98 -7.02 4.71
N ALA A 63 -16.31 -5.77 5.05
CA ALA A 63 -17.65 -5.39 5.46
C ALA A 63 -18.70 -5.66 4.37
N ALA A 64 -18.34 -5.43 3.09
CA ALA A 64 -19.22 -5.67 1.95
C ALA A 64 -19.54 -7.16 1.70
N PHE A 65 -18.72 -8.07 2.23
CA PHE A 65 -18.83 -9.51 2.03
C PHE A 65 -19.20 -10.24 3.33
N MET A 66 -19.67 -9.51 4.34
CA MET A 66 -19.89 -10.07 5.67
C MET A 66 -20.85 -11.26 5.65
N ASP A 67 -21.94 -11.15 4.87
CA ASP A 67 -22.91 -12.22 4.68
C ASP A 67 -22.27 -13.49 4.09
N ASP A 68 -21.23 -13.39 3.27
CA ASP A 68 -20.51 -14.54 2.71
C ASP A 68 -19.46 -15.12 3.65
N LEU A 69 -19.15 -14.45 4.76
CA LEU A 69 -18.09 -14.84 5.69
C LEU A 69 -18.63 -15.42 6.99
N VAL A 70 -19.84 -15.04 7.41
CA VAL A 70 -20.38 -15.40 8.73
C VAL A 70 -21.67 -16.23 8.64
N VAL A 71 -21.91 -17.06 9.65
CA VAL A 71 -23.20 -17.71 9.89
C VAL A 71 -23.70 -17.27 11.25
N MET A 72 -24.95 -16.81 11.30
CA MET A 72 -25.66 -16.56 12.54
C MET A 72 -26.14 -17.89 13.13
N LEU A 73 -25.85 -18.10 14.42
CA LEU A 73 -26.25 -19.27 15.18
C LEU A 73 -27.22 -18.86 16.29
N PRO A 74 -28.26 -19.68 16.56
CA PRO A 74 -29.00 -19.58 17.81
C PRO A 74 -28.10 -19.92 19.00
N GLN A 75 -28.45 -19.39 20.17
CA GLN A 75 -27.62 -19.50 21.37
C GLN A 75 -27.32 -20.96 21.77
N ASN A 76 -28.32 -21.84 21.70
CA ASN A 76 -28.15 -23.27 22.01
C ASN A 76 -27.11 -23.99 21.12
N ALA A 77 -27.07 -23.65 19.83
CA ALA A 77 -26.09 -24.19 18.89
C ALA A 77 -24.70 -23.63 19.19
N TRP A 78 -24.59 -22.33 19.47
CA TRP A 78 -23.34 -21.72 19.92
C TRP A 78 -22.81 -22.37 21.20
N ASP A 79 -23.62 -22.46 22.25
CA ASP A 79 -23.21 -23.01 23.55
C ASP A 79 -22.69 -24.44 23.41
N HIS A 80 -23.35 -25.26 22.59
CA HIS A 80 -22.90 -26.61 22.29
C HIS A 80 -21.55 -26.64 21.56
N LEU A 81 -21.39 -25.84 20.50
CA LEU A 81 -20.15 -25.77 19.73
C LEU A 81 -19.00 -25.23 20.57
N TYR A 82 -19.22 -24.16 21.32
CA TYR A 82 -18.22 -23.54 22.18
C TYR A 82 -17.82 -24.46 23.33
N SER A 83 -18.77 -25.11 24.00
CA SER A 83 -18.49 -26.10 25.06
C SER A 83 -17.61 -27.25 24.57
N ARG A 84 -17.79 -27.68 23.31
CA ARG A 84 -17.06 -28.83 22.75
C ARG A 84 -15.72 -28.49 22.11
N TYR A 85 -15.62 -27.33 21.44
CA TYR A 85 -14.45 -26.97 20.63
C TYR A 85 -13.64 -25.82 21.22
N GLY A 86 -14.22 -25.00 22.10
CA GLY A 86 -13.60 -23.79 22.63
C GLY A 86 -13.17 -22.82 21.52
N GLY A 87 -12.12 -22.05 21.78
CA GLY A 87 -11.61 -21.02 20.88
C GLY A 87 -12.20 -19.65 21.18
N GLY A 88 -12.28 -18.78 20.17
CA GLY A 88 -12.83 -17.44 20.34
C GLY A 88 -12.30 -16.42 19.33
N PRO A 89 -12.70 -15.14 19.49
CA PRO A 89 -13.66 -14.64 20.48
C PRO A 89 -15.11 -15.03 20.13
N ALA A 90 -16.00 -15.04 21.14
CA ALA A 90 -17.44 -15.06 20.91
C ALA A 90 -17.86 -13.74 20.25
N VAL A 91 -18.70 -13.80 19.22
CA VAL A 91 -19.11 -12.62 18.46
C VAL A 91 -20.62 -12.52 18.49
N ASN A 92 -21.13 -11.49 19.14
CA ASN A 92 -22.56 -11.21 19.25
C ASN A 92 -23.01 -9.96 18.47
N HIS A 93 -22.05 -9.12 18.09
CA HIS A 93 -22.28 -7.92 17.30
C HIS A 93 -21.21 -7.77 16.24
N LEU A 94 -21.62 -7.40 15.04
CA LEU A 94 -20.74 -7.10 13.91
C LEU A 94 -20.75 -5.60 13.67
N TYR A 95 -19.57 -5.00 13.71
CA TYR A 95 -19.37 -3.60 13.42
C TYR A 95 -18.10 -3.42 12.61
N VAL A 96 -18.09 -2.44 11.71
CA VAL A 96 -16.88 -2.08 10.97
C VAL A 96 -15.86 -1.53 11.96
N CYS A 97 -14.65 -2.05 11.93
CA CYS A 97 -13.59 -1.63 12.83
C CYS A 97 -13.14 -0.20 12.52
N HIS A 98 -13.46 0.74 13.42
CA HIS A 98 -13.08 2.14 13.29
C HIS A 98 -11.56 2.35 13.29
N THR A 99 -10.82 1.63 14.14
CA THR A 99 -9.35 1.71 14.15
C THR A 99 -8.74 1.33 12.80
N CYS A 100 -9.18 0.21 12.20
CA CYS A 100 -8.72 -0.17 10.86
C CYS A 100 -9.10 0.87 9.80
N GLN A 101 -10.31 1.45 9.89
CA GLN A 101 -10.76 2.50 8.98
C GLN A 101 -9.85 3.73 9.05
N THR A 102 -9.55 4.21 10.26
CA THR A 102 -8.67 5.37 10.47
C THR A 102 -7.26 5.12 9.96
N GLU A 103 -6.68 3.93 10.18
CA GLU A 103 -5.34 3.62 9.68
C GLU A 103 -5.30 3.56 8.14
N ILE A 104 -6.35 3.02 7.50
CA ILE A 104 -6.49 3.05 6.03
C ILE A 104 -6.55 4.49 5.53
N GLU A 105 -7.41 5.34 6.12
CA GLU A 105 -7.55 6.74 5.72
C GLU A 105 -6.26 7.53 5.91
N LYS A 106 -5.54 7.29 7.01
CA LYS A 106 -4.25 7.90 7.29
C LYS A 106 -3.20 7.49 6.27
N LEU A 107 -3.17 6.21 5.89
CA LEU A 107 -2.26 5.69 4.87
C LEU A 107 -2.55 6.30 3.49
N GLU A 108 -3.83 6.33 3.10
CA GLU A 108 -4.26 6.95 1.83
C GLU A 108 -3.95 8.46 1.80
N LYS A 109 -4.18 9.16 2.92
CA LYS A 109 -3.83 10.57 3.04
C LYS A 109 -2.32 10.79 2.88
N ARG A 110 -1.50 9.93 3.49
CA ARG A 110 -0.03 9.97 3.34
C ARG A 110 0.38 9.77 1.88
N ARG A 111 -0.09 8.69 1.23
CA ARG A 111 0.19 8.39 -0.18
C ARG A 111 -0.15 9.56 -1.09
N ARG A 112 -1.35 10.12 -0.93
CA ARG A 112 -1.82 11.29 -1.70
C ARG A 112 -0.93 12.51 -1.47
N THR A 113 -0.64 12.84 -0.22
CA THR A 113 0.21 13.99 0.12
C THR A 113 1.60 13.85 -0.49
N GLU A 114 2.20 12.66 -0.42
CA GLU A 114 3.52 12.39 -1.02
C GLU A 114 3.49 12.51 -2.55
N LEU A 115 2.48 11.92 -3.20
CA LEU A 115 2.34 11.97 -4.66
C LEU A 115 2.09 13.40 -5.16
N ASP A 116 1.16 14.13 -4.56
CA ASP A 116 0.79 15.48 -4.99
C ASP A 116 1.98 16.45 -4.87
N MET A 117 2.74 16.34 -3.77
CA MET A 117 3.95 17.13 -3.56
C MET A 117 5.03 16.79 -4.59
N PHE A 118 5.29 15.51 -4.84
CA PHE A 118 6.24 15.09 -5.85
C PHE A 118 5.85 15.59 -7.25
N VAL A 119 4.59 15.41 -7.66
CA VAL A 119 4.11 15.87 -8.99
C VAL A 119 4.31 17.37 -9.15
N ARG A 120 4.01 18.15 -8.10
CA ARG A 120 4.21 19.61 -8.10
C ARG A 120 5.68 19.99 -8.24
N LEU A 121 6.56 19.38 -7.44
CA LEU A 121 8.00 19.68 -7.46
C LEU A 121 8.65 19.22 -8.78
N ASN A 122 8.29 18.04 -9.27
CA ASN A 122 8.77 17.54 -10.55
C ASN A 122 8.33 18.45 -11.70
N LYS A 123 7.09 18.93 -11.71
CA LYS A 123 6.63 19.90 -12.71
C LYS A 123 7.47 21.18 -12.69
N ALA A 124 7.72 21.75 -11.50
CA ALA A 124 8.56 22.94 -11.37
C ALA A 124 9.99 22.69 -11.89
N PHE A 125 10.55 21.51 -11.63
CA PHE A 125 11.87 21.13 -12.14
C PHE A 125 11.92 20.99 -13.68
N GLN A 126 10.85 20.49 -14.30
CA GLN A 126 10.77 20.42 -15.78
C GLN A 126 10.62 21.81 -16.43
N GLU A 127 10.08 22.79 -15.70
CA GLU A 127 9.94 24.18 -16.15
C GLU A 127 11.22 25.00 -15.94
N GLU A 128 12.21 24.47 -15.20
CA GLU A 128 13.48 25.13 -14.94
C GLU A 128 14.42 25.01 -16.17
N GLU A 129 14.72 26.14 -16.81
CA GLU A 129 15.47 26.16 -18.08
C GLU A 129 16.93 25.69 -17.96
N SER A 130 17.60 25.96 -16.82
CA SER A 130 19.03 25.69 -16.67
C SER A 130 19.46 25.41 -15.22
N PRO A 131 19.08 24.24 -14.66
CA PRO A 131 19.47 23.87 -13.30
C PRO A 131 21.00 23.73 -13.19
N LEU A 132 21.62 24.41 -12.22
CA LEU A 132 23.08 24.36 -12.02
C LEU A 132 23.55 23.05 -11.38
N ILE A 133 22.69 22.45 -10.56
CA ILE A 133 22.96 21.21 -9.82
C ILE A 133 21.71 20.34 -9.93
N ILE A 134 21.91 19.10 -10.36
CA ILE A 134 20.85 18.09 -10.47
C ILE A 134 21.11 17.03 -9.41
N TYR A 135 20.08 16.68 -8.65
CA TYR A 135 20.13 15.62 -7.65
C TYR A 135 19.78 14.28 -8.29
N CYS A 136 20.41 13.20 -7.81
CA CYS A 136 20.20 11.86 -8.34
C CYS A 136 19.55 10.95 -7.31
N ILE A 137 18.63 10.11 -7.79
CA ILE A 137 17.94 9.12 -6.96
C ILE A 137 17.98 7.74 -7.62
N SER A 138 18.21 6.70 -6.83
CA SER A 138 18.19 5.31 -7.29
C SER A 138 16.82 4.94 -7.86
N MET A 139 16.79 4.46 -9.11
CA MET A 139 15.52 4.01 -9.71
C MET A 139 14.97 2.75 -9.03
N GLN A 140 15.80 1.96 -8.35
CA GLN A 140 15.34 0.86 -7.51
C GLN A 140 14.44 1.39 -6.39
N TRP A 141 14.96 2.32 -5.58
CA TRP A 141 14.21 2.93 -4.47
C TRP A 141 12.99 3.71 -5.00
N PHE A 142 13.17 4.46 -6.09
CA PHE A 142 12.07 5.25 -6.65
C PHE A 142 10.90 4.39 -7.12
N ARG A 143 11.13 3.18 -7.67
CA ARG A 143 10.06 2.25 -8.04
C ARG A 143 9.31 1.71 -6.83
N GLU A 144 10.00 1.45 -5.72
CA GLU A 144 9.37 1.05 -4.45
C GLU A 144 8.49 2.19 -3.91
N TRP A 145 9.02 3.42 -3.89
CA TRP A 145 8.25 4.60 -3.52
C TRP A 145 7.03 4.82 -4.45
N GLU A 146 7.22 4.69 -5.76
CA GLU A 146 6.15 4.81 -6.74
C GLU A 146 5.06 3.74 -6.52
N GLY A 147 5.45 2.50 -6.23
CA GLY A 147 4.55 1.40 -5.88
C GLY A 147 3.71 1.72 -4.64
N PHE A 148 4.35 2.25 -3.60
CA PHE A 148 3.70 2.69 -2.37
C PHE A 148 2.68 3.81 -2.61
N VAL A 149 3.08 4.93 -3.24
CA VAL A 149 2.18 6.09 -3.41
C VAL A 149 1.05 5.84 -4.40
N LYS A 150 1.21 4.87 -5.32
CA LYS A 150 0.14 4.41 -6.23
C LYS A 150 -0.71 3.27 -5.64
N GLY A 151 -0.49 2.88 -4.39
CA GLY A 151 -1.27 1.85 -3.70
C GLY A 151 -1.08 0.43 -4.23
N LYS A 152 0.01 0.16 -4.97
CA LYS A 152 0.38 -1.21 -5.39
C LYS A 152 0.93 -2.02 -4.21
N ASP A 153 1.69 -1.35 -3.36
CA ASP A 153 2.33 -1.94 -2.17
C ASP A 153 1.80 -1.26 -0.91
N ASN A 154 1.58 -2.05 0.15
CA ASN A 154 1.09 -1.54 1.43
C ASN A 154 2.19 -0.92 2.29
N ASP A 155 3.41 -1.44 2.15
CA ASP A 155 4.54 -0.97 2.93
C ASP A 155 5.20 0.24 2.24
N PRO A 156 5.54 1.29 3.01
CA PRO A 156 6.34 2.39 2.49
C PRO A 156 7.75 1.88 2.11
N PRO A 157 8.44 2.56 1.18
CA PRO A 157 9.83 2.24 0.90
C PRO A 157 10.68 2.42 2.17
N GLY A 158 11.81 1.72 2.22
CA GLY A 158 12.83 1.96 3.24
C GLY A 158 13.53 3.32 3.05
N PRO A 159 14.62 3.57 3.79
CA PRO A 159 15.44 4.76 3.57
C PRO A 159 15.96 4.83 2.13
N ILE A 160 16.14 6.04 1.60
CA ILE A 160 16.72 6.24 0.26
C ILE A 160 18.09 5.57 0.22
N ASP A 161 18.32 4.65 -0.72
CA ASP A 161 19.61 4.00 -0.93
C ASP A 161 20.18 4.31 -2.31
N ASN A 162 21.15 5.23 -2.32
CA ASN A 162 21.90 5.63 -3.50
C ASN A 162 23.26 4.92 -3.61
N SER A 163 23.58 3.95 -2.74
CA SER A 163 24.91 3.32 -2.69
C SER A 163 25.30 2.64 -4.02
N LYS A 164 24.30 2.11 -4.75
CA LYS A 164 24.51 1.48 -6.06
C LYS A 164 24.72 2.48 -7.20
N ILE A 165 24.24 3.72 -7.05
CA ILE A 165 24.41 4.78 -8.03
C ILE A 165 25.58 5.71 -7.70
N ALA A 166 26.13 5.63 -6.50
CA ALA A 166 27.27 6.42 -6.08
C ALA A 166 28.61 5.76 -6.45
N ILE A 167 29.60 6.59 -6.72
CA ILE A 167 31.02 6.23 -6.73
C ILE A 167 31.82 7.30 -5.99
N ASN A 168 32.73 6.87 -5.13
CA ASN A 168 33.65 7.76 -4.42
C ASN A 168 34.88 8.03 -5.31
N LYS A 169 35.08 9.30 -5.66
CA LYS A 169 36.28 9.80 -6.33
C LYS A 169 36.97 10.79 -5.39
N ASN A 170 38.08 10.38 -4.79
CA ASN A 170 38.92 11.22 -3.92
C ASN A 170 38.16 11.88 -2.75
N GLY A 171 37.24 11.14 -2.12
CA GLY A 171 36.42 11.65 -1.00
C GLY A 171 35.13 12.34 -1.43
N HIS A 172 34.91 12.55 -2.73
CA HIS A 172 33.68 13.13 -3.26
C HIS A 172 32.78 12.05 -3.87
N LEU A 173 31.50 12.01 -3.47
CA LEU A 173 30.51 11.10 -4.06
C LEU A 173 29.95 11.70 -5.34
N THR A 174 30.07 10.96 -6.44
CA THR A 174 29.56 11.35 -7.75
C THR A 174 28.68 10.24 -8.32
N LEU A 175 27.88 10.56 -9.34
CA LEU A 175 27.09 9.57 -10.05
C LEU A 175 28.01 8.56 -10.78
N ARG A 176 27.76 7.28 -10.55
CA ARG A 176 28.40 6.18 -11.29
C ARG A 176 27.87 6.17 -12.73
N GLN A 177 28.78 6.17 -13.69
CA GLN A 177 28.43 6.13 -15.11
C GLN A 177 27.60 4.87 -15.43
N GLY A 178 26.48 5.06 -16.14
CA GLY A 178 25.56 3.98 -16.52
C GLY A 178 24.71 3.41 -15.37
N ALA A 179 24.71 4.03 -14.19
CA ALA A 179 23.83 3.62 -13.11
C ALA A 179 22.37 3.93 -13.42
N ASP A 180 21.46 3.08 -12.94
CA ASP A 180 20.01 3.26 -13.06
C ASP A 180 19.54 4.31 -12.05
N SER A 181 19.62 5.58 -12.45
CA SER A 181 19.29 6.75 -11.62
C SER A 181 18.30 7.68 -12.31
N GLY A 182 17.36 8.21 -11.53
CA GLY A 182 16.52 9.35 -11.90
C GLY A 182 17.17 10.69 -11.54
N GLN A 183 16.76 11.75 -12.22
CA GLN A 183 17.14 13.13 -11.94
C GLN A 183 15.98 13.86 -11.25
N ILE A 184 16.28 14.58 -10.18
CA ILE A 184 15.31 15.35 -9.40
C ILE A 184 15.91 16.70 -8.97
N SER A 185 15.05 17.64 -8.59
CA SER A 185 15.50 18.91 -8.02
C SER A 185 15.99 18.76 -6.57
N GLU A 186 16.66 19.79 -6.06
CA GLU A 186 17.04 19.88 -4.64
C GLU A 186 15.83 19.80 -3.72
N GLU A 187 14.75 20.52 -4.05
CA GLU A 187 13.51 20.54 -3.27
C GLU A 187 12.87 19.16 -3.24
N THR A 188 12.90 18.44 -4.36
CA THR A 188 12.39 17.07 -4.45
C THR A 188 13.22 16.13 -3.58
N TRP A 189 14.55 16.25 -3.61
CA TRP A 189 15.44 15.46 -2.74
C TRP A 189 15.15 15.76 -1.27
N ASN A 190 15.13 17.03 -0.87
CA ASN A 190 14.89 17.45 0.51
C ASN A 190 13.52 16.98 1.01
N PHE A 191 12.50 17.04 0.15
CA PHE A 191 11.17 16.51 0.46
C PHE A 191 11.21 15.01 0.75
N LEU A 192 11.72 14.19 -0.18
CA LEU A 192 11.77 12.73 -0.01
C LEU A 192 12.68 12.33 1.17
N HIS A 193 13.84 12.98 1.32
CA HIS A 193 14.78 12.73 2.40
C HIS A 193 14.21 13.11 3.78
N SER A 194 13.39 14.17 3.87
CA SER A 194 12.75 14.54 5.14
C SER A 194 11.77 13.48 5.67
N ILE A 195 11.21 12.66 4.79
CA ILE A 195 10.24 11.61 5.12
C ILE A 195 10.95 10.26 5.32
N HIS A 196 11.83 9.91 4.39
CA HIS A 196 12.40 8.56 4.27
C HIS A 196 13.85 8.49 4.77
N GLY A 197 14.55 9.63 4.88
CA GLY A 197 15.96 9.68 5.24
C GLY A 197 16.85 8.95 4.23
N GLY A 198 17.97 8.41 4.72
CA GLY A 198 18.91 7.63 3.91
C GLY A 198 19.98 8.46 3.21
N GLY A 199 20.49 7.94 2.10
CA GLY A 199 21.58 8.52 1.31
C GLY A 199 22.34 7.46 0.49
N PRO A 200 23.57 7.75 0.07
CA PRO A 200 24.21 9.06 0.13
C PRO A 200 23.57 10.09 -0.81
N LEU A 201 23.80 11.37 -0.52
CA LEU A 201 23.50 12.44 -1.47
C LEU A 201 24.42 12.31 -2.70
N VAL A 202 23.84 12.33 -3.89
CA VAL A 202 24.55 12.27 -5.17
C VAL A 202 24.03 13.40 -6.06
N THR A 203 24.94 14.22 -6.57
CA THR A 203 24.60 15.33 -7.48
C THR A 203 25.48 15.31 -8.73
N VAL A 204 24.97 15.92 -9.80
CA VAL A 204 25.70 16.17 -11.05
C VAL A 204 25.51 17.61 -11.48
N ARG A 205 26.52 18.18 -12.14
CA ARG A 205 26.40 19.48 -12.81
C ARG A 205 26.16 19.22 -14.29
N PRO A 206 25.07 19.71 -14.90
CA PRO A 206 24.89 19.59 -16.34
C PRO A 206 26.01 20.34 -17.06
N ASN A 207 26.62 19.69 -18.05
CA ASN A 207 27.66 20.31 -18.85
C ASN A 207 26.99 21.32 -19.80
N VAL A 208 27.14 22.62 -19.52
CA VAL A 208 26.74 23.68 -20.45
C VAL A 208 27.70 23.63 -21.63
N SER A 209 27.33 22.90 -22.67
CA SER A 209 28.01 23.01 -23.95
C SER A 209 27.62 24.38 -24.51
N HIS A 210 28.49 25.38 -24.36
CA HIS A 210 28.37 26.62 -25.11
C HIS A 210 28.47 26.28 -26.60
N THR A 211 27.32 26.06 -27.26
CA THR A 211 27.25 26.17 -28.70
C THR A 211 27.53 27.63 -29.03
N ASN A 212 28.76 27.91 -29.46
CA ASN A 212 29.12 29.17 -30.11
C ASN A 212 28.11 29.45 -31.23
N ALA A 213 27.18 30.37 -30.98
CA ALA A 213 26.37 30.97 -32.02
C ALA A 213 27.31 31.80 -32.90
N SER A 214 27.72 31.23 -34.04
CA SER A 214 28.30 32.00 -35.12
C SER A 214 27.27 33.02 -35.60
N HIS A 215 27.50 34.29 -35.28
CA HIS A 215 26.88 35.44 -35.92
C HIS A 215 27.05 35.34 -37.45
N PRO A 216 25.98 35.42 -38.26
CA PRO A 216 26.11 35.86 -39.64
C PRO A 216 26.12 37.40 -39.65
N GLU A 217 27.20 37.96 -40.20
CA GLU A 217 27.33 39.38 -40.52
C GLU A 217 26.20 39.87 -41.43
N LEU A 218 25.75 41.09 -41.15
CA LEU A 218 24.87 41.90 -41.97
C LEU A 218 25.60 42.31 -43.25
N GLU A 219 25.19 41.80 -44.41
CA GLU A 219 25.39 42.51 -45.67
C GLU A 219 24.10 43.21 -46.10
N ALA A 220 24.15 44.54 -46.04
CA ALA A 220 23.17 45.43 -46.61
C ALA A 220 23.35 45.48 -48.14
N SER A 221 22.26 45.31 -48.89
CA SER A 221 22.15 45.91 -50.22
C SER A 221 20.72 46.40 -50.45
N SER A 222 20.55 47.70 -50.23
CA SER A 222 19.44 48.47 -50.76
C SER A 222 19.85 49.03 -52.11
N GLN A 223 19.18 48.63 -53.19
CA GLN A 223 19.00 49.49 -54.35
C GLN A 223 17.56 49.42 -54.84
N SER A 224 17.09 50.58 -55.21
CA SER A 224 15.73 51.06 -55.28
C SER A 224 15.27 51.33 -56.71
N LYS A 225 13.94 51.45 -56.90
CA LYS A 225 13.20 52.18 -57.98
C LYS A 225 13.10 51.44 -59.33
N GLU A 226 12.10 51.64 -60.19
CA GLU A 226 10.69 52.09 -60.21
C GLU A 226 10.29 51.93 -61.69
N LYS A 227 9.01 51.63 -62.00
CA LYS A 227 8.25 51.92 -63.24
C LYS A 227 8.94 51.89 -64.62
N ILE A 228 8.41 51.06 -65.53
CA ILE A 228 7.44 51.41 -66.61
C ILE A 228 6.64 50.14 -66.92
#